data_AF-A0A7S1WJ49-F1
#
_entry.id   AF-A0A7S1WJ49-F1
#
_cell.length_a   1.000
_cell.length_b   1.000
_cell.length_c   1.000
_cell.angle_alpha   90.00
_cell.angle_beta   90.00
_cell.angle_gamma   90.00
#
_symmetry.space_group_name_H-M   'P 1'
#
loop_
_entity.id
_entity.type
_entity.pdbx_description
1 polymer ?
#
loop_
_entity_poly.entity_id
_entity_poly.type
_entity_poly.pdbx_seq_one_letter_code
_entity_poly.pdbx_strand_id
1 'polypeptide(L)'
;IRQVCACQPQRPSPARAPPARAAMPHRRESEATRRKRIQNARERQGPNGRWESNKKKAEARAAKRSSKNLGPLFLGLRARQAAAQVRTFTEAKRLAEELQAADDAAAMLGVIASLDRLTMTARVLQRTLLPRKLREAAQ
;
A
#
# COMPACT_ATOMS: atom_id res chain seq x y z
N ILE A 1 13.88 82.04 -59.83
CA ILE A 1 14.49 81.23 -58.75
C ILE A 1 13.41 81.05 -57.68
N ARG A 2 12.77 79.87 -57.60
CA ARG A 2 11.69 79.59 -56.63
C ARG A 2 12.31 78.92 -55.40
N GLN A 3 12.22 79.57 -54.24
CA GLN A 3 12.61 79.00 -52.95
C GLN A 3 11.70 77.81 -52.62
N VAL A 4 12.29 76.63 -52.45
CA VAL A 4 11.59 75.44 -51.98
C VAL A 4 11.55 75.52 -50.45
N CYS A 5 10.35 75.70 -49.89
CA CYS A 5 10.13 75.56 -48.44
C CYS A 5 10.47 74.14 -48.00
N ALA A 6 11.52 73.99 -47.20
CA ALA A 6 11.86 72.73 -46.55
C ALA A 6 10.82 72.45 -45.44
N CYS A 7 9.91 71.51 -45.68
CA CYS A 7 9.08 70.92 -44.63
C CYS A 7 9.99 70.21 -43.62
N GLN A 8 10.14 70.76 -42.42
CA GLN A 8 10.86 70.07 -41.35
C GLN A 8 10.07 68.83 -40.90
N PRO A 9 10.73 67.67 -40.71
CA PRO A 9 10.06 66.47 -40.20
C PRO A 9 9.66 66.68 -38.74
N GLN A 10 8.38 66.49 -38.43
CA GLN A 10 7.86 66.54 -37.06
C GLN A 10 8.50 65.42 -36.24
N ARG A 11 9.12 65.77 -35.11
CA ARG A 11 9.65 64.78 -34.15
C ARG A 11 8.48 64.02 -33.52
N PRO A 12 8.55 62.67 -33.40
CA PRO A 12 7.52 61.92 -32.69
C PRO A 12 7.50 62.34 -31.22
N SER A 13 6.31 62.73 -30.75
CA SER A 13 6.06 63.10 -29.36
C SER A 13 6.38 61.91 -28.43
N PRO A 14 7.04 62.10 -27.28
CA PRO A 14 7.36 61.00 -26.38
C PRO A 14 6.07 60.32 -25.93
N ALA A 15 5.94 59.02 -26.22
CA ALA A 15 4.81 58.21 -25.79
C ALA A 15 4.67 58.32 -24.27
N ARG A 16 3.51 58.78 -23.79
CA ARG A 16 3.18 58.81 -22.36
C ARG A 16 3.41 57.41 -21.79
N ALA A 17 4.29 57.30 -20.79
CA ALA A 17 4.50 56.07 -20.06
C ALA A 17 3.15 55.55 -19.50
N PRO A 18 2.87 54.24 -19.58
CA PRO A 18 1.66 53.68 -18.99
C PRO A 18 1.65 53.97 -17.49
N PRO A 19 0.48 54.24 -16.89
CA PRO A 19 0.39 54.49 -15.46
C PRO A 19 0.94 53.30 -14.68
N ALA A 20 1.73 53.58 -13.64
CA ALA A 20 2.20 52.57 -12.70
C ALA A 20 1.00 51.79 -12.16
N ARG A 21 0.97 50.47 -12.40
CA ARG A 21 -0.10 49.61 -11.91
C ARG A 21 -0.17 49.75 -10.39
N ALA A 22 -1.27 50.31 -9.88
CA ALA A 22 -1.52 50.40 -8.45
C ALA A 22 -1.37 48.99 -7.83
N ALA A 23 -0.56 48.88 -6.79
CA ALA A 23 -0.35 47.64 -6.08
C ALA A 23 -1.68 47.17 -5.49
N MET A 24 -2.28 46.14 -6.08
CA MET A 24 -3.51 45.54 -5.57
C MET A 24 -3.26 45.05 -4.14
N PRO A 25 -4.11 45.38 -3.16
CA PRO A 25 -3.91 44.94 -1.79
C PRO A 25 -3.90 43.41 -1.74
N HIS A 26 -2.88 42.82 -1.10
CA HIS A 26 -2.78 41.37 -0.93
C HIS A 26 -4.00 40.85 -0.17
N ARG A 27 -4.91 40.20 -0.90
CA ARG A 27 -6.10 39.57 -0.34
C ARG A 27 -5.67 38.52 0.67
N ARG A 28 -6.14 38.60 1.92
CA ARG A 28 -5.89 37.56 2.94
C ARG A 28 -6.37 36.22 2.41
N GLU A 29 -5.44 35.27 2.29
CA GLU A 29 -5.77 33.93 1.83
C GLU A 29 -6.61 33.19 2.87
N SER A 30 -7.62 32.45 2.42
CA SER A 30 -8.40 31.59 3.30
C SER A 30 -7.55 30.44 3.83
N GLU A 31 -7.83 29.97 5.05
CA GLU A 31 -7.13 28.82 5.63
C GLU A 31 -7.22 27.57 4.75
N ALA A 32 -8.35 27.35 4.08
CA ALA A 32 -8.52 26.24 3.15
C ALA A 32 -7.51 26.30 2.00
N THR A 33 -7.27 27.49 1.45
CA THR A 33 -6.29 27.71 0.37
C THR A 33 -4.86 27.48 0.87
N ARG A 34 -4.56 27.97 2.08
CA ARG A 34 -3.27 27.76 2.74
C ARG A 34 -2.98 26.28 2.97
N ARG A 35 -3.95 25.53 3.54
CA ARG A 35 -3.84 24.08 3.77
C ARG A 35 -3.62 23.31 2.47
N LYS A 36 -4.37 23.65 1.42
CA LYS A 36 -4.24 23.03 0.09
C LYS A 36 -2.86 23.29 -0.54
N ARG A 37 -2.29 24.49 -0.38
CA ARG A 37 -0.90 24.76 -0.85
C ARG A 37 0.13 23.96 -0.08
N ILE A 38 0.01 23.87 1.24
CA ILE A 38 0.94 23.09 2.07
C ILE A 38 0.87 21.61 1.67
N GLN A 39 -0.34 21.07 1.49
CA GLN A 39 -0.55 19.71 1.01
C GLN A 39 0.09 19.52 -0.36
N ASN A 40 -0.19 20.39 -1.32
CA ASN A 40 0.41 20.31 -2.67
C ASN A 40 1.94 20.41 -2.64
N ALA A 41 2.51 21.23 -1.76
CA ALA A 41 3.95 21.35 -1.60
C ALA A 41 4.56 20.05 -1.05
N ARG A 42 3.94 19.44 -0.03
CA ARG A 42 4.33 18.14 0.53
C ARG A 42 4.20 17.01 -0.49
N GLU A 43 3.10 16.96 -1.22
CA GLU A 43 2.88 15.98 -2.29
C GLU A 43 3.87 16.15 -3.47
N ARG A 44 4.46 17.33 -3.62
CA ARG A 44 5.52 17.61 -4.61
C ARG A 44 6.92 17.26 -4.09
N GLN A 45 7.10 17.02 -2.81
CA GLN A 45 8.38 16.60 -2.23
C GLN A 45 8.44 15.07 -2.15
N GLY A 46 9.56 14.48 -2.53
CA GLY A 46 9.82 13.05 -2.32
C GLY A 46 10.01 12.72 -0.84
N PRO A 47 10.15 11.43 -0.46
CA PRO A 47 10.38 11.00 0.92
C PRO A 47 11.63 11.63 1.57
N ASN A 48 12.57 12.11 0.76
CA ASN A 48 13.78 12.81 1.20
C ASN A 48 13.61 14.35 1.26
N GLY A 49 12.40 14.89 1.10
CA GLY A 49 12.12 16.34 1.07
C GLY A 49 12.57 17.07 -0.22
N ARG A 50 13.26 16.38 -1.14
CA ARG A 50 13.71 16.94 -2.41
C ARG A 50 12.59 16.92 -3.46
N TRP A 51 12.60 17.89 -4.35
CA TRP A 51 11.68 17.92 -5.50
C TRP A 51 12.04 16.81 -6.49
N GLU A 52 11.18 15.80 -6.59
CA GLU A 52 11.37 14.71 -7.55
C GLU A 52 10.86 15.10 -8.94
N SER A 53 11.52 14.55 -9.96
CA SER A 53 11.09 14.71 -11.35
C SER A 53 9.66 14.20 -11.56
N ASN A 54 8.92 14.82 -12.48
CA ASN A 54 7.53 14.45 -12.77
C ASN A 54 7.39 12.96 -13.15
N LYS A 55 8.43 12.38 -13.77
CA LYS A 55 8.53 10.96 -14.13
C LYS A 55 8.50 10.05 -12.88
N LYS A 56 9.38 10.28 -11.90
CA LYS A 56 9.41 9.50 -10.65
C LYS A 56 8.09 9.59 -9.86
N LYS A 57 7.46 10.77 -9.86
CA LYS A 57 6.11 10.95 -9.26
C LYS A 57 5.01 10.19 -9.98
N ALA A 58 5.10 10.05 -11.30
CA ALA A 58 4.13 9.28 -12.08
C ALA A 58 4.28 7.79 -11.77
N GLU A 59 5.53 7.29 -11.72
CA GLU A 59 5.86 5.91 -11.35
C GLU A 59 5.39 5.57 -9.93
N ALA A 60 5.67 6.43 -8.94
CA ALA A 60 5.22 6.23 -7.56
C ALA A 60 3.69 6.22 -7.43
N ARG A 61 2.99 7.09 -8.20
CA ARG A 61 1.51 7.08 -8.25
C ARG A 61 0.96 5.83 -8.92
N ALA A 62 1.59 5.34 -9.98
CA ALA A 62 1.22 4.09 -10.64
C ALA A 62 1.39 2.90 -9.69
N ALA A 63 2.54 2.80 -9.02
CA ALA A 63 2.82 1.76 -8.02
C ALA A 63 1.84 1.81 -6.84
N LYS A 64 1.49 3.01 -6.33
CA LYS A 64 0.48 3.16 -5.28
C LYS A 64 -0.91 2.74 -5.76
N ARG A 65 -1.27 3.02 -7.02
CA ARG A 65 -2.57 2.62 -7.58
C ARG A 65 -2.66 1.11 -7.78
N SER A 66 -1.60 0.48 -8.28
CA SER A 66 -1.55 -0.97 -8.44
C SER A 66 -1.53 -1.69 -7.08
N SER A 67 -0.84 -1.14 -6.07
CA SER A 67 -0.73 -1.76 -4.75
C SER A 67 -1.98 -1.64 -3.89
N LYS A 68 -2.89 -0.69 -4.16
CA LYS A 68 -4.18 -0.56 -3.43
C LYS A 68 -5.02 -1.84 -3.49
N ASN A 69 -4.97 -2.56 -4.60
CA ASN A 69 -5.73 -3.79 -4.78
C ASN A 69 -5.06 -5.01 -4.13
N LEU A 70 -3.77 -4.90 -3.76
CA LEU A 70 -3.06 -5.99 -3.07
C LEU A 70 -3.55 -6.18 -1.64
N GLY A 71 -3.93 -5.10 -0.95
CA GLY A 71 -4.45 -5.16 0.42
C GLY A 71 -5.62 -6.15 0.57
N PRO A 72 -6.73 -5.97 -0.17
CA PRO A 72 -7.85 -6.90 -0.18
C PRO A 72 -7.45 -8.35 -0.56
N LEU A 73 -6.52 -8.53 -1.51
CA LEU A 73 -6.03 -9.86 -1.89
C LEU A 73 -5.28 -10.54 -0.74
N PHE A 74 -4.41 -9.82 -0.03
CA PHE A 74 -3.72 -10.35 1.15
C PHE A 74 -4.69 -10.66 2.29
N LEU A 75 -5.72 -9.84 2.48
CA LEU A 75 -6.77 -10.12 3.47
C LEU A 75 -7.52 -11.40 3.12
N GLY A 76 -7.91 -11.57 1.84
CA GLY A 76 -8.56 -12.79 1.37
C GLY A 76 -7.67 -14.03 1.53
N LEU A 77 -6.38 -13.92 1.20
CA LEU A 77 -5.42 -15.01 1.37
C LEU A 77 -5.23 -15.39 2.84
N ARG A 78 -5.08 -14.41 3.73
CA ARG A 78 -4.99 -14.64 5.18
C ARG A 78 -6.25 -15.30 5.73
N ALA A 79 -7.43 -14.89 5.29
CA ALA A 79 -8.69 -15.50 5.70
C ALA A 79 -8.77 -16.98 5.27
N ARG A 80 -8.40 -17.29 4.03
CA ARG A 80 -8.33 -18.68 3.53
C ARG A 80 -7.33 -19.52 4.30
N GLN A 81 -6.14 -18.97 4.56
CA GLN A 81 -5.11 -19.65 5.34
C GLN A 81 -5.57 -19.91 6.77
N ALA A 82 -6.23 -18.94 7.41
CA ALA A 82 -6.80 -19.11 8.74
C ALA A 82 -7.88 -20.21 8.76
N ALA A 83 -8.78 -20.22 7.77
CA ALA A 83 -9.80 -21.26 7.65
C ALA A 83 -9.18 -22.65 7.43
N ALA A 84 -8.15 -22.75 6.60
CA ALA A 84 -7.41 -24.01 6.39
C ALA A 84 -6.74 -24.48 7.69
N GLN A 85 -6.09 -23.58 8.44
CA GLN A 85 -5.48 -23.90 9.74
C GLN A 85 -6.50 -24.40 10.76
N VAL A 86 -7.71 -23.82 10.79
CA VAL A 86 -8.78 -24.29 11.68
C VAL A 86 -9.20 -25.70 11.30
N ARG A 87 -9.40 -25.99 10.00
CA ARG A 87 -9.75 -27.33 9.52
C ARG A 87 -8.68 -28.37 9.86
N THR A 88 -7.42 -28.05 9.57
CA THR A 88 -6.29 -28.92 9.92
C THR A 88 -6.21 -29.16 11.42
N PHE A 89 -6.47 -28.13 12.25
CA PHE A 89 -6.48 -28.29 13.69
C PHE A 89 -7.62 -29.19 14.18
N THR A 90 -8.84 -29.00 13.66
CA THR A 90 -9.99 -29.86 14.03
C THR A 90 -9.77 -31.31 13.63
N GLU A 91 -9.19 -31.53 12.46
CA GLU A 91 -8.93 -32.87 11.96
C GLU A 91 -7.78 -33.55 12.71
N ALA A 92 -6.70 -32.82 12.98
CA ALA A 92 -5.60 -33.31 13.82
C ALA A 92 -6.08 -33.64 15.24
N LYS A 93 -7.00 -32.84 15.81
CA LYS A 93 -7.61 -33.14 17.11
C LYS A 93 -8.43 -34.43 17.08
N ARG A 94 -9.28 -34.61 16.06
CA ARG A 94 -10.05 -35.85 15.86
C ARG A 94 -9.12 -37.07 15.74
N LEU A 95 -8.10 -37.00 14.88
CA LEU A 95 -7.13 -38.08 14.72
C LEU A 95 -6.35 -38.35 16.02
N ALA A 96 -6.07 -37.32 16.82
CA ALA A 96 -5.43 -37.49 18.12
C ALA A 96 -6.34 -38.16 19.17
N GLU A 97 -7.66 -38.09 19.02
CA GLU A 97 -8.64 -38.81 19.85
C GLU A 97 -8.77 -40.26 19.35
N GLU A 98 -8.83 -40.46 18.03
CA GLU A 98 -8.84 -41.79 17.40
C GLU A 98 -7.56 -42.58 17.72
N LEU A 99 -6.40 -41.92 17.76
CA LEU A 99 -5.14 -42.55 18.16
C LEU A 99 -5.19 -43.08 19.59
N GLN A 100 -5.86 -42.38 20.51
CA GLN A 100 -5.97 -42.81 21.91
C GLN A 100 -7.01 -43.91 22.11
N ALA A 101 -7.99 -44.01 21.21
CA ALA A 101 -9.02 -45.04 21.22
C ALA A 101 -8.64 -46.28 20.38
N ALA A 102 -7.50 -46.26 19.70
CA ALA A 102 -7.04 -47.37 18.87
C ALA A 102 -6.47 -48.48 19.75
N ASP A 103 -7.15 -49.62 19.80
CA ASP A 103 -6.75 -50.79 20.60
C ASP A 103 -5.81 -51.74 19.83
N ASP A 104 -5.71 -51.60 18.50
CA ASP A 104 -4.89 -52.46 17.66
C ASP A 104 -3.81 -51.68 16.88
N ALA A 105 -2.71 -52.37 16.57
CA ALA A 105 -1.61 -51.79 15.82
C ALA A 105 -2.01 -51.37 14.40
N ALA A 106 -3.00 -52.07 13.81
CA ALA A 106 -3.49 -51.78 12.46
C ALA A 106 -4.25 -50.45 12.40
N ALA A 107 -5.18 -50.18 13.33
CA ALA A 107 -5.87 -48.89 13.38
C ALA A 107 -4.88 -47.77 13.72
N MET A 108 -3.94 -48.01 14.62
CA MET A 108 -2.91 -47.02 14.95
C MET A 108 -2.10 -46.60 13.72
N LEU A 109 -1.64 -47.56 12.90
CA LEU A 109 -0.95 -47.29 11.65
C LEU A 109 -1.84 -46.55 10.63
N GLY A 110 -3.13 -46.86 10.58
CA GLY A 110 -4.10 -46.15 9.75
C GLY A 110 -4.26 -44.68 10.14
N VAL A 111 -4.29 -44.39 11.44
CA VAL A 111 -4.34 -43.02 11.98
C VAL A 111 -3.04 -42.27 11.68
N ILE A 112 -1.88 -42.91 11.86
CA ILE A 112 -0.56 -42.32 11.53
C ILE A 112 -0.48 -41.96 10.03
N ALA A 113 -0.91 -42.86 9.14
CA ALA A 113 -0.95 -42.60 7.70
C ALA A 113 -1.88 -41.43 7.34
N SER A 114 -2.95 -41.22 8.11
CA SER A 114 -3.86 -40.09 7.94
C SER A 114 -3.24 -38.77 8.44
N LEU A 115 -2.49 -38.81 9.54
CA LEU A 115 -1.75 -37.66 10.07
C LEU A 115 -0.67 -37.16 9.10
N ASP A 116 0.04 -38.07 8.42
CA ASP A 116 1.07 -37.72 7.43
C ASP A 116 0.52 -36.95 6.21
N ARG A 117 -0.76 -37.13 5.88
CA ARG A 117 -1.41 -36.41 4.77
C ARG A 117 -1.79 -34.98 5.15
N LEU A 118 -1.83 -34.64 6.44
CA LEU A 118 -2.18 -33.31 6.91
C LEU A 118 -0.95 -32.40 6.92
N THR A 119 -1.13 -31.15 6.51
CA THR A 119 -0.08 -30.14 6.63
C THR A 119 0.12 -29.74 8.09
N MET A 120 0.99 -30.48 8.78
CA MET A 120 1.31 -30.20 10.19
C MET A 120 2.15 -28.94 10.32
N THR A 121 1.73 -28.06 11.22
CA THR A 121 2.51 -26.88 11.62
C THR A 121 2.89 -27.02 13.09
N ALA A 122 3.99 -26.38 13.50
CA ALA A 122 4.45 -26.41 14.90
C ALA A 122 3.33 -26.01 15.88
N ARG A 123 2.49 -25.03 15.51
CA ARG A 123 1.37 -24.57 16.34
C ARG A 123 0.28 -25.63 16.51
N VAL A 124 -0.01 -26.42 15.47
CA VAL A 124 -0.97 -27.52 15.54
C VAL A 124 -0.43 -28.62 16.46
N LEU A 125 0.84 -28.99 16.31
CA LEU A 125 1.48 -30.00 17.17
C LEU A 125 1.49 -29.59 18.64
N GLN A 126 1.84 -28.34 18.94
CA GLN A 126 1.85 -27.82 20.31
C GLN A 126 0.46 -27.81 20.95
N ARG A 127 -0.59 -27.48 20.20
CA ARG A 127 -1.96 -27.43 20.74
C ARG A 127 -2.64 -28.79 20.86
N THR A 128 -2.33 -29.72 19.96
CA THR A 128 -2.92 -31.07 19.96
C THR A 128 -2.17 -32.04 20.86
N LEU A 129 -0.92 -31.70 21.24
CA LEU A 129 -0.02 -32.58 21.99
C LEU A 129 0.21 -33.94 21.30
N LEU A 130 0.02 -34.01 19.98
CA LEU A 130 0.19 -35.21 19.17
C LEU A 130 1.55 -35.92 19.40
N PRO A 131 2.70 -35.21 19.48
CA PRO A 131 3.98 -35.88 19.74
C PRO A 131 4.01 -36.63 21.06
N ARG A 132 3.35 -36.10 22.10
CA ARG A 132 3.26 -36.77 23.40
C ARG A 132 2.37 -38.00 23.32
N LYS A 133 1.19 -37.88 22.70
CA LYS A 133 0.25 -38.98 22.53
C LYS A 133 0.85 -40.14 21.70
N LEU A 134 1.58 -39.82 20.63
CA LEU A 134 2.29 -40.83 19.83
C LEU A 134 3.36 -41.56 20.63
N ARG A 135 4.06 -40.85 21.52
CA ARG A 135 5.04 -41.47 22.41
C ARG A 135 4.39 -42.38 23.45
N GLU A 136 3.25 -41.96 24.00
CA GLU A 136 2.47 -42.77 24.96
C GLU A 136 1.89 -44.03 24.29
N ALA A 137 1.44 -43.94 23.03
CA ALA A 137 0.91 -45.07 22.28
C ALA A 137 1.98 -46.07 21.79
N ALA A 138 3.25 -45.66 21.75
CA ALA A 138 4.37 -46.51 21.33
C ALA A 138 5.02 -47.30 22.49
N GLN A 139 4.55 -47.10 23.72
CA GLN A 139 5.01 -47.80 24.93
C GLN A 139 4.10 -48.98 25.24
#